data_AF-A0A1Y1W8D9-F1
#
_entry.id   AF-A0A1Y1W8D9-F1
#
_cell.length_a   1.000
_cell.length_b   1.000
_cell.length_c   1.000
_cell.angle_alpha   90.00
_cell.angle_beta   90.00
_cell.angle_gamma   90.00
#
_symmetry.space_group_name_H-M   'P 1'
#
loop_
_entity.id
_entity.type
_entity.pdbx_description
1 polymer ?
#
loop_
_entity_poly.entity_id
_entity_poly.type
_entity_poly.pdbx_seq_one_letter_code
_entity_poly.pdbx_strand_id
1 'polypeptide(L)' 'IDTKFFIMLCQSLGIPLIMNDDSINLKKCGFRDPEYIKKLSIIKNPFENHYVLL' A
#
# COMPACT_ATOMS: atom_id res chain seq x y z
N ILE A 1 -6.85 -9.29 9.44
CA ILE A 1 -6.15 -9.04 8.15
C ILE A 1 -4.77 -9.68 8.21
N ASP A 2 -4.51 -10.64 7.34
CA ASP A 2 -3.19 -11.24 7.18
C ASP A 2 -2.27 -10.23 6.47
N THR A 3 -1.04 -10.05 6.97
CA THR A 3 0.01 -9.26 6.31
C THR A 3 0.19 -9.69 4.85
N LYS A 4 0.01 -10.97 4.51
CA LYS A 4 0.04 -11.48 3.13
C LYS A 4 -1.03 -10.85 2.24
N PHE A 5 -2.26 -10.72 2.73
CA PHE A 5 -3.34 -10.08 1.97
C PHE A 5 -3.01 -8.62 1.67
N PHE A 6 -2.53 -7.90 2.69
CA PHE A 6 -2.15 -6.50 2.51
C PHE A 6 -0.97 -6.34 1.53
N ILE A 7 0.03 -7.22 1.59
CA ILE A 7 1.14 -7.26 0.63
C ILE A 7 0.62 -7.50 -0.80
N MET A 8 -0.26 -8.48 -0.99
CA MET A 8 -0.83 -8.80 -2.30
C MET A 8 -1.67 -7.64 -2.86
N LEU A 9 -2.44 -6.96 -2.02
CA LEU A 9 -3.18 -5.76 -2.39
C LEU A 9 -2.23 -4.64 -2.83
N CYS A 10 -1.15 -4.39 -2.09
CA CYS A 10 -0.17 -3.38 -2.48
C CYS A 10 0.45 -3.72 -3.83
N GLN A 11 0.82 -4.98 -4.05
CA GLN A 11 1.37 -5.44 -5.32
C GLN A 11 0.39 -5.31 -6.49
N SER A 12 -0.89 -5.67 -6.30
CA SER A 12 -1.90 -5.55 -7.36
C SER A 12 -2.19 -4.09 -7.73
N LEU A 13 -2.02 -3.17 -6.79
CA LEU A 13 -2.12 -1.72 -7.01
C LEU A 13 -0.82 -1.10 -7.54
N GLY A 14 0.23 -1.89 -7.76
CA GLY A 14 1.53 -1.40 -8.22
C GLY A 14 2.25 -0.53 -7.19
N ILE A 15 2.01 -0.77 -5.90
CA ILE A 15 2.64 -0.06 -4.78
C ILE A 15 3.84 -0.89 -4.30
N PRO A 16 5.08 -0.45 -4.53
CA PRO A 16 6.25 -1.12 -3.97
C PRO A 16 6.31 -0.84 -2.46
N LEU A 17 6.30 -1.89 -1.65
CA LEU A 17 6.41 -1.77 -0.17
C LEU A 17 7.76 -1.16 0.24
N ILE A 18 8.80 -1.52 -0.51
CA ILE A 18 10.18 -1.11 -0.32
C ILE A 18 10.64 -0.54 -1.66
N MET A 19 11.17 0.68 -1.62
CA MET A 19 11.80 1.35 -2.76
C MET A 19 13.28 1.55 -2.45
N ASN A 20 14.13 1.50 -3.47
CA ASN A 20 15.51 1.95 -3.33
C ASN A 20 15.55 3.46 -3.50
N ASP A 21 16.28 4.14 -2.62
CA ASP A 21 16.70 5.50 -2.85
C ASP A 21 18.12 5.49 -3.39
N ASP A 22 18.24 5.64 -4.72
CA ASP A 22 19.51 5.62 -5.41
C ASP A 22 20.43 6.80 -5.03
N SER A 23 19.88 7.85 -4.39
CA SER A 23 20.67 9.02 -3.95
C SER A 23 21.45 8.79 -2.65
N ILE A 24 20.96 7.90 -1.78
CA ILE A 24 21.54 7.65 -0.44
C ILE A 24 21.75 6.15 -0.16
N ASN A 25 21.51 5.29 -1.16
CA ASN A 25 21.67 3.84 -1.09
C ASN A 25 20.92 3.20 0.10
N LEU A 26 19.76 3.76 0.43
CA LEU A 26 18.91 3.32 1.54
C LEU A 26 17.54 2.86 1.03
N LYS A 27 16.98 1.85 1.68
CA LYS A 27 15.62 1.39 1.44
C LYS A 27 14.63 2.39 2.05
N LYS A 28 13.73 2.93 1.22
CA LYS A 28 12.61 3.77 1.65
C LYS A 28 11.32 2.97 1.68
N CYS A 29 10.45 3.33 2.63
CA CYS A 29 9.08 2.83 2.68
C CYS A 29 8.28 3.47 1.54
N GLY A 30 7.72 2.64 0.65
CA GLY A 30 7.00 3.17 -0.51
C GLY A 30 5.73 3.93 -0.15
N PHE A 31 5.13 3.69 1.02
CA PHE A 31 3.92 4.42 1.45
C PHE A 31 4.10 5.93 1.67
N ARG A 32 5.32 6.47 1.58
CA ARG A 32 5.57 7.91 1.69
C ARG A 32 5.30 8.68 0.39
N ASP A 33 5.04 7.99 -0.71
CA ASP A 33 4.64 8.64 -1.96
C ASP A 33 3.14 9.01 -1.92
N PRO A 34 2.78 10.29 -2.15
CA PRO A 34 1.39 10.72 -2.23
C PRO A 34 0.55 9.94 -3.26
N GLU A 35 1.17 9.47 -4.36
CA GLU A 35 0.48 8.70 -5.39
C GLU A 35 0.02 7.35 -4.85
N TYR A 36 0.85 6.65 -4.07
CA TYR A 36 0.49 5.35 -3.50
C TYR A 36 -0.53 5.48 -2.36
N ILE A 37 -0.46 6.55 -1.57
CA ILE A 37 -1.52 6.86 -0.59
C ILE A 37 -2.87 7.04 -1.31
N LYS A 38 -2.87 7.76 -2.45
CA LYS A 38 -4.08 7.92 -3.26
C LYS A 38 -4.59 6.58 -3.78
N LYS A 39 -3.72 5.67 -4.24
CA LYS A 39 -4.13 4.31 -4.67
C LYS A 39 -4.72 3.49 -3.52
N LEU A 40 -4.20 3.60 -2.29
CA LEU A 40 -4.76 2.92 -1.13
C LEU A 40 -6.11 3.49 -0.67
N SER A 41 -6.51 4.68 -1.12
CA SER A 41 -7.81 5.23 -0.76
C SER A 41 -8.99 4.40 -1.28
N ILE A 42 -8.81 3.54 -2.29
CA ILE A 42 -9.87 2.68 -2.83
C ILE A 42 -10.43 1.72 -1.79
N ILE A 43 -9.61 1.29 -0.82
CA ILE A 43 -10.03 0.36 0.22
C ILE A 43 -10.71 1.09 1.40
N LYS A 44 -10.62 2.42 1.48
CA LYS A 44 -11.27 3.18 2.54
C LYS A 44 -12.77 2.91 2.60
N ASN A 45 -13.46 3.04 1.46
CA ASN A 45 -14.91 2.90 1.37
C ASN A 45 -15.40 1.46 1.70
N PRO A 46 -14.80 0.38 1.17
CA PRO A 46 -15.10 -0.99 1.57
C PRO A 46 -14.93 -1.30 3.05
N PHE A 47 -13.90 -0.75 3.70
CA PHE A 47 -13.64 -0.98 5.11
C PHE A 47 -14.55 -0.15 6.02
N GLU A 48 -14.77 1.13 5.72
CA GLU A 48 -15.66 2.00 6.51
C GLU A 48 -17.13 1.52 6.45
N ASN A 49 -17.57 1.02 5.30
CA ASN A 49 -18.93 0.51 5.13
C ASN A 49 -19.07 -0.99 5.41
N HIS A 50 -18.01 -1.64 5.90
CA HIS A 50 -18.02 -3.06 6.26
C HIS A 50 -18.46 -3.98 5.10
N TYR A 51 -18.27 -3.54 3.84
CA TYR A 51 -18.51 -4.38 2.65
C TYR A 51 -17.57 -5.57 2.60
N VAL A 52 -16.39 -5.42 3.21
CA VAL A 52 -15.50 -6.52 3.55
C VAL A 52 -15.67 -6.78 5.04
N LEU A 53 -16.36 -7.87 5.36
CA LEU A 53 -16.48 -8.36 6.74
C LEU A 53 -15.14 -8.95 7.19
N LEU A 54 -14.69 -8.49 8.35
CA LEU A 54 -13.42 -8.78 8.99
C LEU A 54 -13.48 -10.08 9.80
#